data_AF-A0AA39F0T6-F1
#
_entry.id   AF-A0AA39F0T6-F1
#
_cell.length_a   1.000
_cell.length_b   1.000
_cell.length_c   1.000
_cell.angle_alpha   90.00
_cell.angle_beta   90.00
_cell.angle_gamma   90.00
#
_symmetry.space_group_name_H-M   'P 1'
#
loop_
_entity.id
_entity.type
_entity.pdbx_description
1 polymer ?
#
loop_
_entity_poly.entity_id
_entity_poly.type
_entity_poly.pdbx_seq_one_letter_code
_entity_poly.pdbx_strand_id
1 'polypeptide(L)'
;MFESVSLGESGRQPTTGKRRPPPIDSATIGGSSNPPVLETGFKKVLHSIEFQPQTVQKGKLLNETNDVINVKEFGINGTRCRIEARVIRQTSVNSTPYTTNLILDSSRNVTSVSCTCVYNKSGKCKHITAVIYYINNEQSLSKTNFGQQ
;
A
#
# COMPACT_ATOMS: atom_id res chain seq x y z
N MET A 1 -40.79 -3.38 -46.39
CA MET A 1 -41.80 -4.38 -45.96
C MET A 1 -41.65 -5.55 -46.92
N PHE A 2 -41.48 -6.78 -46.44
CA PHE A 2 -41.28 -8.01 -47.23
C PHE A 2 -39.98 -8.07 -48.08
N GLU A 3 -39.36 -9.23 -48.34
CA GLU A 3 -39.14 -10.43 -47.50
C GLU A 3 -37.94 -11.23 -48.07
N SER A 4 -37.36 -12.13 -47.25
CA SER A 4 -36.95 -13.53 -47.51
C SER A 4 -36.87 -13.99 -49.00
N VAL A 5 -35.86 -14.68 -49.56
CA VAL A 5 -35.28 -16.04 -49.31
C VAL A 5 -34.09 -16.25 -50.30
N SER A 6 -33.18 -17.24 -50.26
CA SER A 6 -32.61 -18.14 -49.22
C SER A 6 -31.47 -18.99 -49.82
N LEU A 7 -30.58 -19.55 -48.96
CA LEU A 7 -29.77 -20.78 -49.11
C LEU A 7 -28.75 -20.94 -50.28
N GLY A 8 -27.54 -21.35 -49.90
CA GLY A 8 -26.49 -21.87 -50.81
C GLY A 8 -25.31 -22.44 -50.01
N GLU A 9 -25.24 -23.76 -49.86
CA GLU A 9 -24.24 -24.48 -49.06
C GLU A 9 -22.89 -24.72 -49.77
N SER A 10 -21.93 -25.28 -49.02
CA SER A 10 -20.73 -26.02 -49.45
C SER A 10 -19.43 -25.24 -49.67
N GLY A 11 -18.58 -25.22 -48.63
CA GLY A 11 -17.16 -24.84 -48.70
C GLY A 11 -16.31 -25.78 -47.85
N ARG A 12 -15.44 -26.58 -48.48
CA ARG A 12 -14.61 -27.64 -47.84
C ARG A 12 -13.63 -27.09 -46.80
N GLN A 13 -13.39 -27.88 -45.75
CA GLN A 13 -12.29 -27.68 -44.79
C GLN A 13 -10.90 -27.82 -45.48
N PRO A 14 -9.92 -26.96 -45.15
CA PRO A 14 -8.51 -27.21 -45.40
C PRO A 14 -7.84 -27.87 -44.18
N THR A 15 -7.11 -28.96 -44.40
CA THR A 15 -6.28 -29.60 -43.37
C THR A 15 -4.90 -28.96 -43.30
N THR A 16 -4.53 -28.34 -42.16
CA THR A 16 -3.18 -27.79 -41.97
C THR A 16 -2.52 -28.23 -40.66
N GLY A 17 -1.45 -29.02 -40.79
CA GLY A 17 -0.23 -28.92 -39.97
C GLY A 17 -0.32 -29.14 -38.46
N LYS A 18 -0.18 -30.39 -38.00
CA LYS A 18 0.24 -30.68 -36.62
C LYS A 18 1.68 -30.20 -36.40
N ARG A 19 1.89 -29.04 -35.76
CA ARG A 19 3.17 -28.69 -35.12
C ARG A 19 3.09 -29.03 -33.63
N ARG A 20 3.94 -29.95 -33.17
CA ARG A 20 4.14 -30.16 -31.72
C ARG A 20 4.91 -28.95 -31.16
N PRO A 21 4.51 -28.35 -30.04
CA PRO A 21 5.41 -27.48 -29.28
C PRO A 21 6.57 -28.33 -28.69
N PRO A 22 7.77 -27.75 -28.50
CA PRO A 22 8.85 -28.41 -27.77
C PRO A 22 8.49 -28.57 -26.28
N PRO A 23 9.15 -29.49 -25.54
CA PRO A 23 9.05 -29.52 -24.10
C PRO A 23 9.56 -28.20 -23.52
N ILE A 24 8.76 -27.60 -22.63
CA ILE A 24 9.21 -26.49 -21.77
C ILE A 24 10.00 -27.10 -20.62
N ASP A 25 11.33 -27.08 -20.76
CA ASP A 25 12.23 -27.46 -19.68
C ASP A 25 12.11 -26.51 -18.48
N SER A 26 12.15 -27.09 -17.29
CA SER A 26 12.01 -26.43 -16.00
C SER A 26 12.98 -25.26 -15.82
N ALA A 27 12.45 -24.09 -15.45
CA ALA A 27 13.26 -22.99 -14.93
C ALA A 27 12.59 -22.28 -13.74
N THR A 28 13.34 -22.24 -12.64
CA THR A 28 13.25 -21.25 -11.57
C THR A 28 12.00 -21.27 -10.68
N ILE A 29 12.10 -22.15 -9.69
CA ILE A 29 11.78 -21.91 -8.27
C ILE A 29 11.55 -20.41 -7.97
N GLY A 30 10.29 -19.99 -7.91
CA GLY A 30 9.90 -18.67 -7.40
C GLY A 30 10.11 -18.64 -5.90
N GLY A 31 11.35 -18.34 -5.48
CA GLY A 31 11.68 -18.17 -4.07
C GLY A 31 10.81 -17.09 -3.45
N SER A 32 9.82 -17.50 -2.66
CA SER A 32 8.99 -16.59 -1.87
C SER A 32 9.80 -16.07 -0.68
N SER A 33 10.80 -15.25 -0.96
CA SER A 33 11.46 -14.41 0.02
C SER A 33 10.44 -13.38 0.48
N ASN A 34 9.70 -13.73 1.54
CA ASN A 34 8.84 -12.79 2.24
C ASN A 34 9.68 -11.55 2.56
N PRO A 35 9.29 -10.35 2.08
CA PRO A 35 10.11 -9.16 2.29
C PRO A 35 10.26 -8.89 3.78
N PRO A 36 11.44 -8.45 4.25
CA PRO A 36 11.62 -8.12 5.65
C PRO A 36 10.63 -7.04 6.06
N VAL A 37 9.90 -7.32 7.15
CA VAL A 37 8.92 -6.43 7.76
C VAL A 37 9.55 -5.87 9.03
N LEU A 38 9.69 -4.54 9.11
CA LEU A 38 10.10 -3.85 10.32
C LEU A 38 8.85 -3.28 10.99
N GLU A 39 8.70 -3.51 12.29
CA GLU A 39 7.56 -3.02 13.09
C GLU A 39 7.99 -1.95 14.13
N THR A 40 9.30 -1.75 14.29
CA THR A 40 9.92 -0.75 15.19
C THR A 40 11.27 -0.30 14.61
N GLY A 41 11.85 0.77 15.18
CA GLY A 41 13.22 1.20 14.85
C GLY A 41 13.35 1.82 13.46
N PHE A 42 12.28 2.43 12.94
CA PHE A 42 12.26 3.03 11.62
C PHE A 42 13.31 4.15 11.48
N LYS A 43 13.98 4.20 10.33
CA LYS A 43 14.84 5.34 10.00
C LYS A 43 13.97 6.53 9.59
N LYS A 44 14.45 7.75 9.81
CA LYS A 44 13.74 8.98 9.41
C LYS A 44 13.44 8.98 7.90
N VAL A 45 12.34 9.63 7.52
CA VAL A 45 11.83 9.79 6.16
C VAL A 45 11.75 11.26 5.79
N LEU A 46 12.09 11.57 4.54
CA LEU A 46 12.02 12.90 3.96
C LEU A 46 10.75 13.04 3.13
N HIS A 47 10.15 14.23 3.07
CA HIS A 47 9.02 14.49 2.18
C HIS A 47 9.06 15.93 1.64
N SER A 48 8.64 16.10 0.39
CA SER A 48 8.37 17.42 -0.21
C SER A 48 6.87 17.80 -0.11
N ILE A 49 6.08 17.06 0.68
CA ILE A 49 4.64 17.30 0.83
C ILE A 49 4.42 18.55 1.69
N GLU A 50 3.94 19.63 1.07
CA GLU A 50 3.47 20.83 1.76
C GLU A 50 2.12 20.59 2.44
N PHE A 51 2.10 20.49 3.76
CA PHE A 51 0.90 20.41 4.57
C PHE A 51 0.49 21.80 5.09
N GLN A 52 -0.82 22.07 5.20
CA GLN A 52 -1.30 23.25 5.92
C GLN A 52 -0.90 23.17 7.41
N PRO A 53 -0.55 24.29 8.07
CA PRO A 53 -0.12 24.27 9.49
C PRO A 53 -1.11 23.59 10.44
N GLN A 54 -2.42 23.82 10.25
CA GLN A 54 -3.46 23.16 11.05
C GLN A 54 -3.50 21.63 10.84
N THR A 55 -3.17 21.15 9.64
CA THR A 55 -3.06 19.71 9.36
C THR A 55 -1.87 19.11 10.09
N VAL A 56 -0.75 19.83 10.16
CA VAL A 56 0.43 19.42 10.93
C VAL A 56 0.11 19.33 12.42
N GLN A 57 -0.53 20.36 13.00
CA GLN A 57 -0.97 20.34 14.39
C GLN A 57 -1.92 19.17 14.69
N LYS A 58 -2.94 18.95 13.85
CA LYS A 58 -3.87 17.81 13.98
C LYS A 58 -3.18 16.46 13.81
N GLY A 59 -2.14 16.38 12.98
CA GLY A 59 -1.31 15.17 12.81
C GLY A 59 -0.44 14.86 14.04
N LYS A 60 0.16 15.89 14.66
CA LYS A 60 0.91 15.75 15.92
C LYS A 60 0.02 15.29 17.06
N LEU A 61 -1.17 15.89 17.21
CA LEU A 61 -2.14 15.50 18.23
C LEU A 61 -2.54 14.02 18.12
N LEU A 62 -2.79 13.50 16.91
CA LEU A 62 -3.05 12.07 16.67
C LEU A 62 -1.88 11.14 17.08
N ASN A 63 -0.66 11.67 17.06
CA ASN A 63 0.52 10.93 17.50
C ASN A 63 0.63 10.92 19.04
N GLU A 64 0.39 12.07 19.66
CA GLU A 64 0.39 12.28 21.12
C GLU A 64 -0.71 11.46 21.81
N THR A 65 -1.90 11.34 21.19
CA THR A 65 -3.01 10.49 21.66
C THR A 65 -2.82 9.00 21.41
N ASN A 66 -1.69 8.57 20.80
CA ASN A 66 -1.44 7.20 20.37
C ASN A 66 -2.47 6.63 19.38
N ASP A 67 -3.18 7.48 18.62
CA ASP A 67 -4.14 7.04 17.59
C ASP A 67 -3.45 6.35 16.39
N VAL A 68 -2.13 6.49 16.23
CA VAL A 68 -1.32 5.79 15.22
C VAL A 68 -0.89 4.41 15.74
N ILE A 69 -1.31 3.34 15.05
CA ILE A 69 -1.10 1.94 15.42
C ILE A 69 -0.68 1.09 14.22
N ASN A 70 -0.12 -0.09 14.49
CA ASN A 70 0.27 -1.11 13.50
C ASN A 70 1.08 -0.54 12.33
N VAL A 71 2.10 0.26 12.64
CA VAL A 71 3.05 0.78 11.64
C VAL A 71 3.99 -0.35 11.24
N LYS A 72 4.11 -0.61 9.93
CA LYS A 72 4.94 -1.67 9.36
C LYS A 72 5.66 -1.17 8.11
N GLU A 73 6.98 -1.29 8.08
CA GLU A 73 7.80 -0.99 6.91
C GLU A 73 8.17 -2.29 6.20
N PHE A 74 7.80 -2.39 4.93
CA PHE A 74 8.04 -3.51 4.04
C PHE A 74 9.10 -3.13 3.00
N GLY A 75 10.19 -3.90 2.92
CA GLY A 75 11.16 -3.75 1.84
C GLY A 75 10.58 -4.24 0.50
N ILE A 76 10.53 -3.36 -0.51
CA ILE A 76 10.12 -3.71 -1.88
C ILE A 76 11.38 -3.80 -2.75
N ASN A 77 11.68 -5.02 -3.20
CA ASN A 77 12.80 -5.34 -4.11
C ASN A 77 14.17 -4.82 -3.65
N GLY A 78 14.36 -4.62 -2.33
CA GLY A 78 15.60 -4.10 -1.74
C GLY A 78 15.90 -2.61 -2.00
N THR A 79 15.12 -1.91 -2.84
CA THR A 79 15.41 -0.52 -3.26
C THR A 79 14.32 0.48 -2.88
N ARG A 80 13.09 0.04 -2.65
CA ARG A 80 11.97 0.88 -2.20
C ARG A 80 11.46 0.35 -0.87
N CYS A 81 10.79 1.19 -0.08
CA CYS A 81 10.05 0.73 1.09
C CYS A 81 8.59 1.14 0.98
N ARG A 82 7.67 0.30 1.46
CA ARG A 82 6.29 0.71 1.73
C ARG A 82 6.09 0.73 3.24
N ILE A 83 5.63 1.85 3.78
CA ILE A 83 5.16 1.92 5.17
C ILE A 83 3.64 1.89 5.15
N GLU A 84 3.05 0.86 5.76
CA GLU A 84 1.63 0.82 6.07
C GLU A 84 1.43 1.19 7.54
N ALA A 85 0.38 1.94 7.84
CA ALA A 85 -0.02 2.27 9.21
C ALA A 85 -1.53 2.39 9.29
N ARG A 86 -2.08 2.29 10.51
CA ARG A 86 -3.51 2.47 10.78
C ARG A 86 -3.68 3.62 11.77
N VAL A 87 -4.69 4.46 11.54
CA VAL A 87 -5.00 5.61 12.40
C VAL A 87 -6.42 5.50 12.92
N ILE A 88 -6.57 5.43 14.24
CA ILE A 88 -7.86 5.31 14.95
C ILE A 88 -8.71 6.56 14.67
N ARG A 89 -10.04 6.39 14.63
CA ARG A 89 -10.97 7.49 14.38
C ARG A 89 -11.34 8.18 15.69
N GLN A 90 -10.86 9.41 15.90
CA GLN A 90 -11.13 10.22 17.09
C GLN A 90 -12.62 10.33 17.50
N THR A 91 -13.54 10.37 16.53
CA THR A 91 -15.00 10.50 16.79
C THR A 91 -15.76 9.17 16.79
N SER A 92 -15.09 8.06 16.48
CA SER A 92 -15.75 6.76 16.22
C SER A 92 -14.75 5.63 16.44
N VAL A 93 -14.17 5.53 17.64
CA VAL A 93 -13.05 4.63 17.95
C VAL A 93 -13.33 3.15 17.67
N ASN A 94 -14.61 2.72 17.74
CA ASN A 94 -15.05 1.37 17.41
C ASN A 94 -15.21 1.10 15.89
N SER A 95 -15.09 2.12 15.04
CA SER A 95 -15.14 1.97 13.57
C SER A 95 -13.75 1.63 13.01
N THR A 96 -13.72 0.96 11.85
CA THR A 96 -12.48 0.56 11.16
C THR A 96 -11.50 1.74 11.05
N PRO A 97 -10.28 1.63 11.61
CA PRO A 97 -9.24 2.64 11.50
C PRO A 97 -8.94 3.03 10.05
N TYR A 98 -8.48 4.24 9.82
CA TYR A 98 -8.02 4.66 8.50
C TYR A 98 -6.66 4.01 8.20
N THR A 99 -6.60 3.13 7.20
CA THR A 99 -5.33 2.66 6.64
C THR A 99 -4.65 3.78 5.86
N THR A 100 -3.34 3.90 6.06
CA THR A 100 -2.42 4.79 5.32
C THR A 100 -1.29 3.96 4.72
N ASN A 101 -0.86 4.29 3.50
CA ASN A 101 0.35 3.73 2.89
C ASN A 101 1.23 4.86 2.36
N LEU A 102 2.53 4.79 2.65
CA LEU A 102 3.57 5.67 2.12
C LEU A 102 4.55 4.82 1.32
N ILE A 103 4.94 5.28 0.13
CA ILE A 103 5.96 4.63 -0.70
C ILE A 103 7.22 5.50 -0.68
N LEU A 104 8.33 4.91 -0.27
CA LEU A 104 9.65 5.51 -0.16
C LEU A 104 10.56 5.05 -1.31
N ASP A 105 11.42 5.95 -1.78
CA ASP A 105 12.59 5.58 -2.59
C ASP A 105 13.74 5.02 -1.72
N SER A 106 14.86 4.69 -2.37
CA SER A 106 16.09 4.21 -1.73
C SER A 106 16.76 5.25 -0.82
N SER A 107 16.46 6.53 -1.02
CA SER A 107 16.92 7.66 -0.22
C SER A 107 15.95 8.02 0.92
N ARG A 108 14.89 7.22 1.13
CA ARG A 108 13.80 7.46 2.10
C ARG A 108 13.01 8.75 1.86
N ASN A 109 12.93 9.24 0.63
CA ASN A 109 11.97 10.27 0.25
C ASN A 109 10.60 9.64 -0.02
N VAL A 110 9.54 10.26 0.51
CA VAL A 110 8.15 9.90 0.22
C VAL A 110 7.82 10.27 -1.24
N THR A 111 7.67 9.25 -2.08
CA THR A 111 7.32 9.35 -3.50
C THR A 111 5.82 9.30 -3.76
N SER A 112 5.07 8.58 -2.92
CA SER A 112 3.62 8.46 -3.03
C SER A 112 2.97 8.22 -1.67
N VAL A 113 1.75 8.69 -1.48
CA VAL A 113 0.96 8.54 -0.25
C VAL A 113 -0.49 8.21 -0.56
N SER A 114 -1.09 7.36 0.26
CA SER A 114 -2.52 7.05 0.21
C SER A 114 -3.08 6.88 1.61
N CYS A 115 -4.34 7.26 1.80
CA CYS A 115 -5.10 7.05 3.03
C CYS A 115 -6.56 6.79 2.67
N THR A 116 -7.22 5.90 3.40
CA THR A 116 -8.64 5.53 3.21
C THR A 116 -9.63 6.58 3.74
N CYS A 117 -9.15 7.71 4.30
CA CYS A 117 -10.04 8.78 4.76
C CYS A 117 -10.60 9.61 3.60
N VAL A 118 -11.83 10.12 3.78
CA VAL A 118 -12.56 10.94 2.79
C VAL A 118 -11.74 12.14 2.26
N TYR A 119 -10.88 12.70 3.11
CA TYR A 119 -10.05 13.87 2.81
C TYR A 119 -8.72 13.54 2.09
N ASN A 120 -8.45 12.28 1.73
CA ASN A 120 -7.19 11.91 1.09
C ASN A 120 -7.10 12.27 -0.42
N LYS A 121 -8.08 12.96 -0.99
CA LYS A 121 -8.09 13.30 -2.43
C LYS A 121 -6.82 14.04 -2.92
N SER A 122 -6.05 14.64 -2.02
CA SER A 122 -4.79 15.34 -2.31
C SER A 122 -3.53 14.71 -1.67
N GLY A 123 -3.65 13.60 -0.94
CA GLY A 123 -2.54 13.04 -0.14
C GLY A 123 -2.11 13.89 1.07
N LYS A 124 -2.69 15.08 1.28
CA LYS A 124 -2.31 16.06 2.30
C LYS A 124 -3.17 15.99 3.57
N CYS A 125 -3.65 14.81 3.95
CA CYS A 125 -4.56 14.66 5.10
C CYS A 125 -3.82 14.50 6.44
N LYS A 126 -4.49 14.81 7.56
CA LYS A 126 -3.91 14.75 8.92
C LYS A 126 -3.33 13.38 9.29
N HIS A 127 -3.87 12.30 8.72
CA HIS A 127 -3.41 10.93 8.99
C HIS A 127 -2.04 10.65 8.34
N ILE A 128 -1.79 11.14 7.12
CA ILE A 128 -0.46 11.05 6.50
C ILE A 128 0.55 11.85 7.30
N THR A 129 0.21 13.07 7.73
CA THR A 129 1.11 13.89 8.55
C THR A 129 1.40 13.23 9.90
N ALA A 130 0.40 12.62 10.54
CA ALA A 130 0.58 11.86 11.78
C ALA A 130 1.58 10.71 11.61
N VAL A 131 1.47 9.93 10.52
CA VAL A 131 2.35 8.78 10.27
C VAL A 131 3.78 9.22 9.92
N ILE A 132 3.95 10.27 9.11
CA ILE A 132 5.28 10.87 8.86
C ILE A 132 5.90 11.35 10.18
N TYR A 133 5.10 12.00 11.03
CA TYR A 133 5.56 12.48 12.33
C TYR A 133 5.92 11.33 13.28
N TYR A 134 5.12 10.25 13.31
CA TYR A 134 5.41 9.01 14.03
C TYR A 134 6.78 8.47 13.62
N ILE A 135 6.98 8.13 12.34
CA ILE A 135 8.25 7.56 11.81
C ILE A 135 9.46 8.46 12.12
N ASN A 136 9.30 9.79 12.09
CA ASN A 136 10.40 10.72 12.30
C ASN A 136 10.73 11.00 13.78
N ASN A 137 9.83 10.67 14.70
CA ASN A 137 9.98 10.91 16.14
C ASN A 137 9.91 9.64 17.00
N GLU A 138 9.63 8.47 16.41
CA GLU A 138 9.62 7.19 17.11
C GLU A 138 11.04 6.77 17.50
N GLN A 139 11.48 7.24 18.66
CA GLN A 139 12.62 6.68 19.38
C GLN A 139 12.14 5.46 20.17
N SER A 140 12.02 4.32 19.48
CA SER A 140 11.93 2.98 20.07
C SER A 140 11.01 2.85 21.29
N LEU A 141 9.79 3.39 21.22
CA LEU A 141 8.75 3.06 22.20
C LEU A 141 8.19 1.68 21.89
N SER A 142 8.99 0.67 22.24
CA SER A 142 8.61 -0.73 22.33
C SER A 142 7.26 -0.83 23.02
N LYS A 143 6.17 -1.01 22.26
CA LYS A 143 4.84 -1.27 22.81
C LYS A 143 4.80 -2.72 23.32
N THR A 144 5.52 -2.98 24.41
CA THR A 144 5.30 -4.16 25.24
C THR A 144 3.87 -4.08 25.75
N ASN A 145 3.01 -4.88 25.12
CA ASN A 145 1.65 -5.10 25.60
C ASN A 145 1.76 -5.88 26.92
N PHE A 146 1.89 -5.16 28.02
CA PHE A 146 1.53 -5.68 29.32
C PHE A 146 0.01 -5.84 29.32
N GLY A 147 -0.44 -7.04 28.94
CA GLY A 147 -1.83 -7.43 29.10
C GLY A 147 -2.23 -7.19 30.55
N GLN A 148 -3.18 -6.30 30.77
CA GLN A 148 -3.72 -6.06 32.10
C GLN A 148 -4.53 -7.31 32.53
N GLN A 149 -4.45 -7.60 33.83
CA GLN A 149 -4.79 -8.87 34.47
C GLN A 149 -6.24 -9.32 34.28
#